data_AF-A0A7S2Q3X0-F1
#
_entry.id   AF-A0A7S2Q3X0-F1
#
_cell.length_a   1.000
_cell.length_b   1.000
_cell.length_c   1.000
_cell.angle_alpha   90.00
_cell.angle_beta   90.00
_cell.angle_gamma   90.00
#
_symmetry.space_group_name_H-M   'P 1'
#
loop_
_entity.id
_entity.type
_entity.pdbx_description
1 polymer ?
#
loop_
_entity_poly.entity_id
_entity_poly.type
_entity_poly.pdbx_seq_one_letter_code
_entity_poly.pdbx_strand_id
1 'polypeptide(L)'
;DGGRELDVLEQMARTSHTRGLQAGVWNAAAIRCLAHGDTGRAQRCLRALGDEGLCTSMSEHLRERCGAPPPRSTPGGIEWRRREKEEHEWVTNSLGFSLRLNKIEYYKEVGTMHYILGQGRKHDLPSIHRAIESFTREQELWLKLAGDEKGAVLDAVLAMQGQPKLVVEVGLYVGYSSTRMASQMRAWGGRVISMEVDPYHAVIARNTIEWAGLSDVIEVWVGHSENLIPRLRDRLPARSIDILFFD
;
A
#
# COMPACT_ATOMS: atom_id res chain seq x y z
N ASP A 1 -16.97 7.68 -8.78
CA ASP A 1 -16.31 7.59 -10.09
C ASP A 1 -14.81 7.82 -9.90
N GLY A 2 -13.99 7.58 -10.93
CA GLY A 2 -12.53 7.72 -10.82
C GLY A 2 -12.04 9.17 -10.68
N GLY A 3 -12.82 10.16 -11.14
CA GLY A 3 -12.46 11.57 -11.03
C GLY A 3 -12.46 12.06 -9.58
N ARG A 4 -13.53 11.76 -8.84
CA ARG A 4 -13.65 12.16 -7.41
C ARG A 4 -12.60 11.49 -6.53
N GLU A 5 -12.22 10.25 -6.82
CA GLU A 5 -11.15 9.57 -6.08
C GLU A 5 -9.81 10.31 -6.22
N LEU A 6 -9.47 10.74 -7.44
CA LEU A 6 -8.23 11.47 -7.70
C LEU A 6 -8.19 12.82 -6.99
N ASP A 7 -9.32 13.55 -6.96
CA ASP A 7 -9.41 14.83 -6.25
C ASP A 7 -9.19 14.64 -4.73
N VAL A 8 -9.74 13.56 -4.16
CA VAL A 8 -9.51 13.18 -2.77
C VAL A 8 -8.04 12.85 -2.51
N LEU A 9 -7.40 12.06 -3.38
CA LEU A 9 -5.97 11.73 -3.23
C LEU A 9 -5.08 12.97 -3.34
N GLU A 10 -5.36 13.88 -4.27
CA GLU A 10 -4.59 15.14 -4.38
C GLU A 10 -4.78 16.03 -3.15
N GLN A 11 -5.99 16.11 -2.59
CA GLN A 11 -6.23 16.83 -1.34
C GLN A 11 -5.49 16.17 -0.17
N MET A 12 -5.59 14.85 -0.03
CA MET A 12 -4.85 14.08 0.97
C MET A 12 -3.34 14.31 0.87
N ALA A 13 -2.78 14.37 -0.36
CA ALA A 13 -1.36 14.60 -0.56
C ALA A 13 -0.92 15.96 -0.01
N ARG A 14 -1.75 17.00 -0.18
CA ARG A 14 -1.47 18.36 0.31
C ARG A 14 -1.64 18.51 1.82
N THR A 15 -2.50 17.70 2.44
CA THR A 15 -2.85 17.85 3.87
C THR A 15 -2.22 16.80 4.78
N SER A 16 -1.60 15.75 4.23
CA SER A 16 -0.97 14.68 5.02
C SER A 16 0.12 15.24 5.95
N HIS A 17 0.13 14.78 7.20
CA HIS A 17 0.93 15.37 8.27
C HIS A 17 2.41 14.97 8.26
N THR A 18 2.81 13.97 7.45
CA THR A 18 4.20 13.55 7.34
C THR A 18 4.66 13.54 5.88
N ARG A 19 5.92 13.93 5.64
CA ARG A 19 6.53 13.93 4.30
C ARG A 19 6.50 12.56 3.65
N GLY A 20 6.73 11.50 4.44
CA GLY A 20 6.67 10.13 3.95
C GLY A 20 5.28 9.73 3.46
N LEU A 21 4.23 10.14 4.17
CA LEU A 21 2.85 9.90 3.74
C LEU A 21 2.48 10.76 2.54
N GLN A 22 2.84 12.05 2.53
CA GLN A 22 2.64 12.95 1.38
C GLN A 22 3.21 12.35 0.09
N ALA A 23 4.46 11.86 0.14
CA ALA A 23 5.10 11.18 -0.99
C ALA A 23 4.30 9.94 -1.44
N GLY A 24 3.88 9.10 -0.48
CA GLY A 24 3.07 7.91 -0.76
C GLY A 24 1.73 8.23 -1.42
N VAL A 25 1.04 9.29 -0.96
CA VAL A 25 -0.25 9.71 -1.52
C VAL A 25 -0.08 10.28 -2.94
N TRP A 26 0.93 11.13 -3.17
CA TRP A 26 1.23 11.63 -4.52
C TRP A 26 1.54 10.48 -5.51
N ASN A 27 2.31 9.48 -5.07
CA ASN A 27 2.57 8.28 -5.86
C ASN A 27 1.27 7.50 -6.13
N ALA A 28 0.42 7.30 -5.13
CA ALA A 28 -0.87 6.63 -5.29
C ALA A 28 -1.80 7.38 -6.27
N ALA A 29 -1.82 8.72 -6.23
CA ALA A 29 -2.55 9.54 -7.20
C ALA A 29 -2.02 9.31 -8.63
N ALA A 30 -0.71 9.30 -8.82
CA ALA A 30 -0.09 9.01 -10.11
C ALA A 30 -0.40 7.57 -10.60
N ILE A 31 -0.32 6.57 -9.72
CA ILE A 31 -0.71 5.18 -10.02
C ILE A 31 -2.15 5.11 -10.52
N ARG A 32 -3.09 5.78 -9.84
CA ARG A 32 -4.50 5.81 -10.22
C ARG A 32 -4.73 6.55 -11.55
N CYS A 33 -4.02 7.65 -11.79
CA CYS A 33 -4.07 8.35 -13.08
C CYS A 33 -3.64 7.43 -14.22
N LEU A 34 -2.52 6.71 -14.06
CA LEU A 34 -2.03 5.77 -15.08
C LEU A 34 -2.98 4.59 -15.30
N ALA A 35 -3.59 4.07 -14.24
CA ALA A 35 -4.61 3.03 -14.36
C ALA A 35 -5.86 3.48 -15.15
N HIS A 36 -6.12 4.79 -15.20
CA HIS A 36 -7.19 5.39 -15.99
C HIS A 36 -6.74 5.94 -17.36
N GLY A 37 -5.48 5.74 -17.74
CA GLY A 37 -4.92 6.26 -19.00
C GLY A 37 -4.68 7.77 -19.01
N ASP A 38 -4.76 8.46 -17.86
CA ASP A 38 -4.51 9.89 -17.75
C ASP A 38 -3.03 10.17 -17.45
N THR A 39 -2.18 9.95 -18.45
CA THR A 39 -0.73 10.21 -18.38
C THR A 39 -0.45 11.67 -18.05
N GLY A 40 -1.25 12.60 -18.57
CA GLY A 40 -1.07 14.03 -18.33
C GLY A 40 -1.25 14.41 -16.86
N ARG A 41 -2.28 13.87 -16.19
CA ARG A 41 -2.50 14.08 -14.76
C ARG A 41 -1.46 13.35 -13.90
N ALA A 42 -1.05 12.14 -14.30
CA ALA A 42 0.04 11.42 -13.62
C ALA A 42 1.34 12.26 -13.60
N GLN A 43 1.72 12.84 -14.74
CA GLN A 43 2.89 13.72 -14.84
C GLN A 43 2.76 14.98 -13.98
N ARG A 44 1.55 15.54 -13.83
CA ARG A 44 1.29 16.68 -12.93
C ARG A 44 1.46 16.30 -11.45
N CYS A 45 0.94 15.14 -11.04
CA CYS A 45 1.15 14.61 -9.68
C CYS A 45 2.64 14.43 -9.37
N LEU A 46 3.40 13.83 -10.31
CA LEU A 46 4.83 13.64 -10.16
C LEU A 46 5.59 14.97 -10.13
N ARG A 47 5.16 15.97 -10.91
CA ARG A 47 5.74 17.33 -10.84
C ARG A 47 5.52 17.96 -9.47
N ALA A 48 4.29 17.94 -8.95
CA ALA A 48 3.97 18.47 -7.62
C ALA A 48 4.79 17.80 -6.52
N LEU A 49 4.88 16.47 -6.54
CA LEU A 49 5.75 15.69 -5.65
C LEU A 49 7.21 16.15 -5.71
N GLY A 50 7.73 16.40 -6.92
CA GLY A 50 9.10 16.89 -7.12
C GLY A 50 9.32 18.32 -6.64
N ASP A 51 8.36 19.23 -6.86
CA ASP A 51 8.44 20.62 -6.41
C ASP A 51 8.43 20.71 -4.86
N GLU A 52 7.85 19.72 -4.16
CA GLU A 52 7.86 19.61 -2.70
C GLU A 52 9.09 18.88 -2.13
N GLY A 53 10.00 18.40 -2.98
CA GLY A 53 11.19 17.65 -2.57
C GLY A 53 10.85 16.30 -1.93
N LEU A 54 9.84 15.61 -2.48
CA LEU A 54 9.31 14.34 -1.97
C LEU A 54 9.66 13.13 -2.86
N CYS A 55 10.68 13.25 -3.71
CA CYS A 55 11.08 12.20 -4.64
C CYS A 55 11.57 10.93 -3.92
N THR A 56 11.03 9.79 -4.36
CA THR A 56 11.37 8.43 -3.91
C THR A 56 11.61 7.51 -5.11
N SER A 57 12.15 6.31 -4.88
CA SER A 57 12.32 5.26 -5.91
C SER A 57 11.00 4.94 -6.64
N MET A 58 9.86 4.99 -5.93
CA MET A 58 8.54 4.82 -6.55
C MET A 58 8.24 5.95 -7.55
N SER A 59 8.49 7.20 -7.17
CA SER A 59 8.23 8.34 -8.05
C SER A 59 9.10 8.28 -9.31
N GLU A 60 10.35 7.80 -9.22
CA GLU A 60 11.21 7.60 -10.37
C GLU A 60 10.66 6.51 -11.30
N HIS A 61 10.30 5.35 -10.74
CA HIS A 61 9.64 4.28 -11.49
C HIS A 61 8.38 4.78 -12.22
N LEU A 62 7.55 5.58 -11.55
CA LEU A 62 6.35 6.15 -12.17
C LEU A 62 6.69 7.17 -13.26
N ARG A 63 7.76 7.96 -13.11
CA ARG A 63 8.24 8.87 -14.17
C ARG A 63 8.65 8.10 -15.42
N GLU A 64 9.43 7.03 -15.26
CA GLU A 64 9.82 6.13 -16.36
C GLU A 64 8.60 5.58 -17.07
N ARG A 65 7.61 5.08 -16.32
CA ARG A 65 6.37 4.51 -16.87
C ARG A 65 5.56 5.49 -17.70
N CYS A 66 5.58 6.78 -17.37
CA CYS A 66 4.74 7.80 -18.01
C CYS A 66 5.52 8.81 -18.86
N GLY A 67 6.83 8.61 -19.06
CA GLY A 67 7.68 9.54 -19.79
C GLY A 67 7.74 10.94 -19.17
N ALA A 68 7.60 11.04 -17.84
CA ALA A 68 7.70 12.33 -17.16
C ALA A 68 9.16 12.83 -17.17
N PRO A 69 9.37 14.17 -17.21
CA PRO A 69 10.71 14.72 -17.10
C PRO A 69 11.37 14.35 -15.76
N PRO A 70 12.72 14.35 -15.70
CA PRO A 70 13.45 14.10 -14.47
C PRO A 70 13.03 15.07 -13.36
N PRO A 71 13.09 14.65 -12.09
CA PRO A 71 12.72 15.51 -10.99
C PRO A 71 13.71 16.67 -10.83
N ARG A 72 13.25 17.78 -10.27
CA ARG A 72 14.10 18.93 -9.91
C ARG A 72 14.97 18.66 -8.68
N SER A 73 14.53 17.74 -7.82
CA SER A 73 15.24 17.27 -6.64
C SER A 73 15.68 15.83 -6.82
N THR A 74 16.89 15.48 -6.37
CA THR A 74 17.33 14.09 -6.27
C THR A 74 16.41 13.34 -5.30
N PRO A 75 16.04 12.07 -5.58
CA PRO A 75 15.38 11.25 -4.58
C PRO A 75 16.22 11.18 -3.31
N GLY A 76 15.56 11.38 -2.17
CA GLY A 76 16.20 11.21 -0.88
C GLY A 76 16.37 9.73 -0.57
N GLY A 77 17.56 9.34 -0.14
CA GLY A 77 17.73 8.08 0.59
C GLY A 77 17.03 8.18 1.94
N ILE A 78 16.29 7.13 2.33
CA ILE A 78 15.64 7.10 3.64
C ILE A 78 16.61 6.47 4.61
N GLU A 79 17.22 7.30 5.44
CA GLU A 79 18.10 6.85 6.51
C GLU A 79 17.24 6.31 7.67
N TRP A 80 17.23 4.99 7.80
CA TRP A 80 16.52 4.32 8.89
C TRP A 80 17.42 4.23 10.11
N ARG A 81 17.08 4.98 11.16
CA ARG A 81 17.64 4.77 12.49
C ARG A 81 16.57 4.21 13.41
N ARG A 82 16.90 3.14 14.12
CA ARG A 82 16.09 2.63 15.22
C ARG A 82 15.90 3.74 16.26
N ARG A 83 14.65 4.05 16.61
CA ARG A 83 14.36 4.94 17.74
C ARG A 83 14.62 4.20 19.04
N GLU A 84 15.36 4.81 19.95
CA GLU A 84 15.55 4.27 21.29
C GLU A 84 14.23 4.29 22.07
N LYS A 85 14.08 3.38 23.02
CA LYS A 85 12.83 3.24 23.81
C LYS A 85 12.52 4.53 24.60
N GLU A 86 13.56 5.29 24.98
CA GLU A 86 13.45 6.59 25.65
C GLU A 86 12.98 7.72 24.73
N GLU A 87 13.08 7.59 23.40
CA GLU A 87 12.56 8.58 22.44
C GLU A 87 11.02 8.50 22.28
N HIS A 88 10.39 7.52 22.92
CA HIS A 88 8.95 7.49 23.08
C HIS A 88 8.57 8.36 24.27
N GLU A 89 8.27 9.64 24.03
CA GLU A 89 7.82 10.54 25.09
C GLU A 89 6.54 10.02 25.74
N TRP A 90 6.66 9.51 26.95
CA TRP A 90 5.53 9.16 27.80
C TRP A 90 5.32 10.28 28.80
N VAL A 91 4.13 10.87 28.80
CA VAL A 91 3.72 11.81 29.85
C VAL A 91 2.73 11.11 30.76
N THR A 92 3.17 10.92 32.00
CA THR A 92 2.31 10.43 33.08
C THR A 92 1.70 11.62 33.78
N ASN A 93 0.37 11.74 33.75
CA ASN A 93 -0.32 12.80 34.49
C ASN A 93 -0.28 12.54 36.00
N SER A 94 -0.68 13.53 36.80
CA SER A 94 -0.71 13.45 38.27
C SER A 94 -1.64 12.38 38.85
N LEU A 95 -2.50 11.78 38.02
CA LEU A 95 -3.40 10.68 38.37
C LEU A 95 -2.80 9.30 38.00
N GLY A 96 -1.58 9.26 37.46
CA GLY A 96 -0.89 8.02 37.07
C GLY A 96 -1.22 7.51 35.67
N PHE A 97 -1.93 8.27 34.82
CA PHE A 97 -2.17 7.87 33.43
C PHE A 97 -1.00 8.27 32.54
N SER A 98 -0.35 7.30 31.93
CA SER A 98 0.69 7.53 30.92
C SER A 98 0.08 7.66 29.52
N LEU A 99 0.30 8.81 28.88
CA LEU A 99 -0.03 9.10 27.50
C LEU A 99 1.25 9.15 26.67
N ARG A 100 1.24 8.55 25.48
CA ARG A 100 2.36 8.64 24.55
C ARG A 100 2.23 9.93 23.73
N LEU A 101 3.01 10.95 24.07
CA LEU A 101 3.13 12.15 23.25
C LEU A 101 3.97 11.82 22.01
N ASN A 102 3.66 12.46 20.88
CA ASN A 102 4.31 12.24 19.57
C ASN A 102 4.09 10.88 18.91
N LYS A 103 2.89 10.29 19.04
CA LYS A 103 2.50 9.19 18.14
C LYS A 103 2.28 9.75 16.73
N ILE A 104 3.31 9.68 15.89
CA ILE A 104 3.19 9.96 14.46
C ILE A 104 2.20 8.94 13.87
N GLU A 105 1.08 9.41 13.34
CA GLU A 105 0.07 8.53 12.72
C GLU A 105 0.67 7.77 11.53
N TYR A 106 0.26 6.52 11.36
CA TYR A 106 0.73 5.61 10.30
C TYR A 106 2.25 5.40 10.23
N TYR A 107 3.02 5.73 11.28
CA TYR A 107 4.48 5.67 11.21
C TYR A 107 5.01 4.28 10.86
N LYS A 108 4.33 3.21 11.30
CA LYS A 108 4.76 1.83 11.04
C LYS A 108 4.49 1.45 9.59
N GLU A 109 3.32 1.79 9.09
CA GLU A 109 2.83 1.45 7.76
C GLU A 109 3.56 2.25 6.69
N VAL A 110 3.69 3.56 6.89
CA VAL A 110 4.54 4.45 6.07
C VAL A 110 5.99 4.00 6.14
N GLY A 111 6.44 3.62 7.35
CA GLY A 111 7.75 3.02 7.59
C GLY A 111 8.03 1.82 6.69
N THR A 112 7.08 0.88 6.71
CA THR A 112 7.13 -0.37 5.94
C THR A 112 7.15 -0.10 4.45
N MET A 113 6.25 0.77 3.96
CA MET A 113 6.22 1.17 2.54
C MET A 113 7.57 1.69 2.09
N HIS A 114 8.15 2.66 2.80
CA HIS A 114 9.41 3.27 2.43
C HIS A 114 10.59 2.30 2.56
N TYR A 115 10.56 1.38 3.52
CA TYR A 115 11.56 0.33 3.64
C TYR A 115 11.49 -0.65 2.46
N ILE A 116 10.29 -1.01 1.99
CA ILE A 116 10.10 -1.77 0.75
C ILE A 116 10.71 -1.03 -0.44
N LEU A 117 10.45 0.27 -0.59
CA LEU A 117 10.95 1.05 -1.72
C LEU A 117 12.48 1.23 -1.72
N GLY A 118 13.11 1.14 -0.54
CA GLY A 118 14.56 1.22 -0.38
C GLY A 118 15.29 -0.12 -0.46
N GLN A 119 14.72 -1.18 0.11
CA GLN A 119 15.39 -2.48 0.30
C GLN A 119 14.75 -3.62 -0.51
N GLY A 120 13.46 -3.51 -0.83
CA GLY A 120 12.73 -4.49 -1.64
C GLY A 120 13.03 -4.32 -3.12
N ARG A 121 13.47 -5.38 -3.79
CA ARG A 121 13.67 -5.35 -5.24
C ARG A 121 12.33 -5.25 -5.98
N LYS A 122 12.25 -4.28 -6.91
CA LYS A 122 11.09 -4.08 -7.79
C LYS A 122 10.75 -5.37 -8.54
N HIS A 123 9.47 -5.72 -8.59
CA HIS A 123 8.93 -6.94 -9.23
C HIS A 123 9.43 -8.28 -8.63
N ASP A 124 10.08 -8.28 -7.47
CA ASP A 124 10.54 -9.48 -6.77
C ASP A 124 9.76 -9.59 -5.44
N LEU A 125 8.63 -10.30 -5.47
CA LEU A 125 7.75 -10.41 -4.31
C LEU A 125 8.44 -11.03 -3.09
N PRO A 126 9.23 -12.13 -3.21
CA PRO A 126 10.01 -12.62 -2.09
C PRO A 126 10.95 -11.56 -1.48
N SER A 127 11.56 -10.70 -2.30
CA SER A 127 12.37 -9.59 -1.78
C SER A 127 11.54 -8.52 -1.06
N ILE A 128 10.34 -8.23 -1.55
CA ILE A 128 9.41 -7.26 -0.94
C ILE A 128 8.87 -7.78 0.39
N HIS A 129 8.44 -9.04 0.47
CA HIS A 129 7.97 -9.67 1.71
C HIS A 129 9.07 -9.75 2.76
N ARG A 130 10.30 -10.14 2.36
CA ARG A 130 11.46 -10.08 3.27
C ARG A 130 11.74 -8.66 3.77
N ALA A 131 11.55 -7.63 2.95
CA ALA A 131 11.72 -6.24 3.38
C ALA A 131 10.68 -5.85 4.45
N ILE A 132 9.43 -6.29 4.29
CA ILE A 132 8.37 -6.09 5.30
C ILE A 132 8.75 -6.77 6.62
N GLU A 133 9.14 -8.04 6.56
CA GLU A 133 9.52 -8.83 7.74
C GLU A 133 10.76 -8.25 8.44
N SER A 134 11.80 -7.89 7.68
CA SER A 134 13.00 -7.24 8.23
C SER A 134 12.68 -5.92 8.91
N PHE A 135 11.85 -5.07 8.31
CA PHE A 135 11.43 -3.81 8.93
C PHE A 135 10.74 -4.05 10.28
N THR A 136 9.81 -5.00 10.36
CA THR A 136 9.13 -5.31 11.64
C THR A 136 10.09 -5.80 12.71
N ARG A 137 11.02 -6.69 12.34
CA ARG A 137 12.00 -7.27 13.26
C ARG A 137 13.02 -6.23 13.72
N GLU A 138 13.60 -5.45 12.81
CA GLU A 138 14.63 -4.45 13.10
C GLU A 138 14.11 -3.31 13.99
N GLN A 139 12.85 -2.94 13.80
CA GLN A 139 12.20 -1.86 14.54
C GLN A 139 11.43 -2.35 15.77
N GLU A 140 11.44 -3.66 16.06
CA GLU A 140 10.63 -4.29 17.11
C GLU A 140 9.15 -3.88 17.04
N LEU A 141 8.65 -3.73 15.82
CA LEU A 141 7.28 -3.30 15.55
C LEU A 141 6.39 -4.50 15.36
N TRP A 142 5.32 -4.53 16.15
CA TRP A 142 4.19 -5.38 15.82
C TRP A 142 3.36 -4.73 14.71
N LEU A 143 3.30 -5.38 13.54
CA LEU A 143 2.35 -5.12 12.45
C LEU A 143 1.34 -6.27 12.40
N LYS A 144 0.12 -5.96 11.94
CA LYS A 144 -0.92 -6.96 11.65
C LYS A 144 -0.62 -7.68 10.33
N LEU A 145 0.48 -8.43 10.29
CA LEU A 145 0.85 -9.20 9.11
C LEU A 145 0.36 -10.63 9.24
N ALA A 146 -0.14 -11.17 8.14
CA ALA A 146 -0.28 -12.61 7.93
C ALA A 146 1.09 -13.27 7.63
N GLY A 147 2.08 -13.04 8.49
CA GLY A 147 3.44 -13.57 8.33
C GLY A 147 3.52 -15.08 8.53
N ASP A 148 4.51 -15.69 7.87
CA ASP A 148 4.96 -17.09 7.98
C ASP A 148 3.84 -18.14 7.95
N GLU A 149 3.31 -18.52 9.11
CA GLU A 149 2.31 -19.59 9.24
C GLU A 149 1.00 -19.24 8.54
N LYS A 150 0.54 -18.00 8.66
CA LYS A 150 -0.71 -17.56 8.00
C LYS A 150 -0.55 -17.49 6.48
N GLY A 151 0.63 -17.08 6.00
CA GLY A 151 0.95 -17.07 4.57
C GLY A 151 0.95 -18.49 3.97
N ALA A 152 1.52 -19.46 4.69
CA ALA A 152 1.51 -20.86 4.26
C ALA A 152 0.10 -21.45 4.18
N VAL A 153 -0.78 -21.10 5.12
CA VAL A 153 -2.20 -21.47 5.07
C VAL A 153 -2.89 -20.87 3.85
N LEU A 154 -2.61 -19.59 3.54
CA LEU A 154 -3.19 -18.93 2.37
C LEU A 154 -2.77 -19.61 1.05
N ASP A 155 -1.49 -19.98 0.94
CA ASP A 155 -0.98 -20.73 -0.22
C ASP A 155 -1.65 -22.10 -0.35
N ALA A 156 -1.81 -22.82 0.78
CA ALA A 156 -2.48 -24.10 0.80
C ALA A 156 -3.95 -23.99 0.35
N VAL A 157 -4.67 -22.96 0.81
CA VAL A 157 -6.06 -22.71 0.39
C VAL A 157 -6.14 -22.43 -1.11
N LEU A 158 -5.24 -21.62 -1.67
CA LEU A 158 -5.18 -21.37 -3.12
C LEU A 158 -4.91 -22.65 -3.91
N ALA A 159 -4.00 -23.49 -3.42
CA ALA A 159 -3.68 -24.77 -4.05
C ALA A 159 -4.87 -25.74 -4.02
N MET A 160 -5.58 -25.81 -2.89
CA MET A 160 -6.77 -26.66 -2.73
C MET A 160 -7.92 -26.27 -3.66
N GLN A 161 -8.10 -24.98 -3.94
CA GLN A 161 -9.13 -24.50 -4.87
C GLN A 161 -8.79 -24.77 -6.34
N GLY A 162 -7.55 -25.14 -6.67
CA GLY A 162 -7.20 -25.59 -8.01
C GLY A 162 -7.33 -24.50 -9.08
N GLN A 163 -6.67 -23.35 -8.86
CA GLN A 163 -6.65 -22.16 -9.74
C GLN A 163 -7.89 -21.23 -9.65
N PRO A 164 -8.19 -20.67 -8.46
CA PRO A 164 -9.29 -19.71 -8.31
C PRO A 164 -9.11 -18.51 -9.27
N LYS A 165 -10.18 -18.09 -9.92
CA LYS A 165 -10.20 -16.95 -10.85
C LYS A 165 -10.46 -15.63 -10.14
N LEU A 166 -11.19 -15.64 -9.03
CA LEU A 166 -11.48 -14.44 -8.25
C LEU A 166 -11.39 -14.70 -6.75
N VAL A 167 -10.47 -13.97 -6.10
CA VAL A 167 -10.44 -13.81 -4.64
C VAL A 167 -10.98 -12.44 -4.29
N VAL A 168 -11.82 -12.38 -3.27
CA VAL A 168 -12.23 -11.13 -2.63
C VAL A 168 -11.63 -11.09 -1.22
N GLU A 169 -10.94 -10.01 -0.90
CA GLU A 169 -10.34 -9.75 0.40
C GLU A 169 -11.05 -8.57 1.09
N VAL A 170 -11.32 -8.71 2.38
CA VAL A 170 -11.77 -7.63 3.27
C VAL A 170 -10.67 -7.39 4.30
N GLY A 171 -9.97 -6.27 4.15
CA GLY A 171 -8.77 -5.91 4.91
C GLY A 171 -7.51 -5.97 4.02
N LEU A 172 -6.98 -4.81 3.62
CA LEU A 172 -5.81 -4.73 2.73
C LEU A 172 -4.54 -4.34 3.50
N TYR A 173 -4.66 -3.40 4.43
CA TYR A 173 -3.58 -2.86 5.24
C TYR A 173 -2.36 -2.40 4.42
N VAL A 174 -1.23 -3.12 4.47
CA VAL A 174 0.00 -2.81 3.70
C VAL A 174 0.14 -3.64 2.41
N GLY A 175 -0.84 -4.49 2.10
CA GLY A 175 -0.92 -5.29 0.88
C GLY A 175 -0.21 -6.64 0.91
N TYR A 176 0.16 -7.17 2.08
CA TYR A 176 0.95 -8.41 2.19
C TYR A 176 0.19 -9.63 1.64
N SER A 177 -0.99 -9.93 2.16
CA SER A 177 -1.85 -11.05 1.73
C SER A 177 -2.30 -10.91 0.28
N SER A 178 -2.82 -9.74 -0.09
CA SER A 178 -3.21 -9.39 -1.46
C SER A 178 -2.10 -9.67 -2.49
N THR A 179 -0.88 -9.20 -2.23
CA THR A 179 0.25 -9.42 -3.15
C THR A 179 0.69 -10.88 -3.21
N ARG A 180 0.65 -11.61 -2.08
CA ARG A 180 0.92 -13.05 -2.00
C ARG A 180 -0.04 -13.88 -2.85
N MET A 181 -1.34 -13.59 -2.76
CA MET A 181 -2.35 -14.31 -3.53
C MET A 181 -2.25 -13.95 -5.02
N ALA A 182 -2.18 -12.67 -5.33
CA ALA A 182 -2.13 -12.19 -6.71
C ALA A 182 -0.92 -12.70 -7.49
N SER A 183 0.26 -12.80 -6.86
CA SER A 183 1.46 -13.30 -7.55
C SER A 183 1.32 -14.74 -8.01
N GLN A 184 0.63 -15.57 -7.24
CA GLN A 184 0.33 -16.95 -7.64
C GLN A 184 -0.77 -16.95 -8.71
N MET A 185 -1.87 -16.23 -8.45
CA MET A 185 -3.04 -16.20 -9.32
C MET A 185 -2.78 -15.69 -10.73
N ARG A 186 -1.82 -14.77 -10.88
CA ARG A 186 -1.39 -14.28 -12.19
C ARG A 186 -1.03 -15.41 -13.16
N ALA A 187 -0.44 -16.49 -12.68
CA ALA A 187 0.01 -17.61 -13.53
C ALA A 187 -1.13 -18.29 -14.30
N TRP A 188 -2.38 -18.17 -13.83
CA TRP A 188 -3.57 -18.71 -14.48
C TRP A 188 -4.64 -17.66 -14.78
N GLY A 189 -4.27 -16.38 -14.77
CA GLY A 189 -5.16 -15.26 -15.06
C GLY A 189 -6.22 -14.98 -14.00
N GLY A 190 -6.00 -15.37 -12.75
CA GLY A 190 -6.85 -15.00 -11.63
C GLY A 190 -6.62 -13.54 -11.19
N ARG A 191 -7.57 -12.97 -10.44
CA ARG A 191 -7.51 -11.60 -9.92
C ARG A 191 -7.94 -11.51 -8.47
N VAL A 192 -7.49 -10.46 -7.78
CA VAL A 192 -7.85 -10.16 -6.39
C VAL A 192 -8.60 -8.83 -6.36
N ILE A 193 -9.74 -8.78 -5.66
CA ILE A 193 -10.40 -7.53 -5.29
C ILE A 193 -10.25 -7.38 -3.78
N SER A 194 -9.57 -6.33 -3.33
CA SER A 194 -9.34 -6.08 -1.90
C SER A 194 -10.03 -4.79 -1.44
N MET A 195 -10.75 -4.88 -0.33
CA MET A 195 -11.48 -3.78 0.28
C MET A 195 -10.73 -3.24 1.49
N GLU A 196 -10.57 -1.92 1.56
CA GLU A 196 -9.89 -1.25 2.66
C GLU A 196 -10.70 -0.04 3.13
N VAL A 197 -10.96 0.03 4.43
CA VAL A 197 -11.74 1.13 5.01
C VAL A 197 -10.89 2.39 5.17
N ASP A 198 -9.61 2.24 5.49
CA ASP A 198 -8.70 3.34 5.75
C ASP A 198 -8.02 3.83 4.45
N PRO A 199 -8.26 5.07 4.02
CA PRO A 199 -7.71 5.56 2.76
C PRO A 199 -6.19 5.66 2.76
N TYR A 200 -5.54 5.85 3.92
CA TYR A 200 -4.08 5.87 4.02
C TYR A 200 -3.49 4.47 3.94
N HIS A 201 -4.11 3.45 4.53
CA HIS A 201 -3.72 2.06 4.27
C HIS A 201 -3.85 1.71 2.79
N ALA A 202 -4.95 2.11 2.14
CA ALA A 202 -5.12 1.88 0.71
C ALA A 202 -4.02 2.57 -0.12
N VAL A 203 -3.63 3.79 0.23
CA VAL A 203 -2.48 4.50 -0.39
C VAL A 203 -1.19 3.71 -0.22
N ILE A 204 -0.91 3.24 0.99
CA ILE A 204 0.30 2.49 1.32
C ILE A 204 0.35 1.18 0.54
N ALA A 205 -0.72 0.39 0.57
CA ALA A 205 -0.82 -0.85 -0.18
C ALA A 205 -0.71 -0.64 -1.69
N ARG A 206 -1.28 0.43 -2.25
CA ARG A 206 -1.13 0.75 -3.70
C ARG A 206 0.32 0.93 -4.10
N ASN A 207 1.14 1.57 -3.26
CA ASN A 207 2.57 1.69 -3.51
C ASN A 207 3.25 0.31 -3.47
N THR A 208 2.93 -0.54 -2.49
CA THR A 208 3.45 -1.91 -2.41
C THR A 208 3.06 -2.76 -3.63
N ILE A 209 1.78 -2.70 -4.03
CA ILE A 209 1.22 -3.43 -5.17
C ILE A 209 1.89 -3.00 -6.48
N GLU A 210 2.06 -1.69 -6.67
CA GLU A 210 2.75 -1.14 -7.83
C GLU A 210 4.22 -1.56 -7.88
N TRP A 211 4.91 -1.53 -6.73
CA TRP A 211 6.31 -1.94 -6.65
C TRP A 211 6.50 -3.43 -6.91
N ALA A 212 5.55 -4.24 -6.47
CA ALA A 212 5.48 -5.67 -6.78
C ALA A 212 5.08 -5.95 -8.25
N GLY A 213 4.65 -4.92 -8.98
CA GLY A 213 4.18 -5.04 -10.36
C GLY A 213 2.90 -5.85 -10.45
N LEU A 214 1.96 -5.70 -9.50
CA LEU A 214 0.68 -6.43 -9.39
C LEU A 214 -0.56 -5.56 -9.60
N SER A 215 -0.40 -4.31 -10.03
CA SER A 215 -1.48 -3.32 -10.22
C SER A 215 -2.54 -3.73 -11.27
N ASP A 216 -2.23 -4.66 -12.17
CA ASP A 216 -3.12 -5.23 -13.18
C ASP A 216 -3.90 -6.46 -12.69
N VAL A 217 -3.49 -7.04 -11.56
CA VAL A 217 -4.08 -8.25 -10.96
C VAL A 217 -4.91 -7.92 -9.73
N ILE A 218 -4.52 -6.89 -8.98
CA ILE A 218 -5.18 -6.47 -7.74
C ILE A 218 -5.99 -5.20 -7.97
N GLU A 219 -7.28 -5.27 -7.65
CA GLU A 219 -8.18 -4.12 -7.63
C GLU A 219 -8.45 -3.68 -6.18
N VAL A 220 -8.15 -2.42 -5.85
CA VAL A 220 -8.31 -1.88 -4.49
C VAL A 220 -9.57 -1.01 -4.40
N TRP A 221 -10.50 -1.39 -3.54
CA TRP A 221 -11.74 -0.67 -3.26
C TRP A 221 -11.64 0.01 -1.89
N VAL A 222 -11.75 1.33 -1.87
CA VAL A 222 -11.68 2.10 -0.62
C VAL A 222 -13.08 2.38 -0.09
N GLY A 223 -13.33 2.01 1.16
CA GLY A 223 -14.60 2.20 1.85
C GLY A 223 -14.93 1.06 2.82
N HIS A 224 -15.98 1.27 3.62
CA HIS A 224 -16.45 0.25 4.55
C HIS A 224 -17.03 -0.96 3.80
N SER A 225 -16.68 -2.18 4.21
CA SER A 225 -17.11 -3.42 3.54
C SER A 225 -18.63 -3.55 3.45
N GLU A 226 -19.36 -3.10 4.46
CA GLU A 226 -20.84 -3.05 4.46
C GLU A 226 -21.42 -2.26 3.27
N ASN A 227 -20.71 -1.22 2.80
CA ASN A 227 -21.11 -0.42 1.65
C ASN A 227 -20.55 -0.97 0.33
N LEU A 228 -19.39 -1.63 0.37
CA LEU A 228 -18.69 -2.13 -0.80
C LEU A 228 -19.20 -3.50 -1.26
N ILE A 229 -19.55 -4.40 -0.35
CA ILE A 229 -20.06 -5.74 -0.67
C ILE A 229 -21.34 -5.69 -1.53
N PRO A 230 -22.36 -4.86 -1.22
CA PRO A 230 -23.53 -4.72 -2.09
C PRO A 230 -23.15 -4.25 -3.51
N ARG A 231 -22.25 -3.27 -3.63
CA ARG A 231 -21.76 -2.78 -4.93
C ARG A 231 -20.98 -3.84 -5.70
N LEU A 232 -20.20 -4.66 -4.98
CA LEU A 232 -19.46 -5.77 -5.58
C LEU A 232 -20.41 -6.82 -6.14
N ARG A 233 -21.45 -7.19 -5.38
CA ARG A 233 -22.51 -8.10 -5.81
C ARG A 233 -23.20 -7.58 -7.07
N ASP A 234 -23.47 -6.27 -7.15
CA ASP A 234 -24.14 -5.68 -8.31
C ASP A 234 -23.22 -5.62 -9.56
N ARG A 235 -21.89 -5.61 -9.37
CA ARG A 235 -20.90 -5.59 -10.46
C ARG A 235 -20.56 -6.99 -10.99
N LEU A 236 -20.60 -8.01 -10.13
CA LEU A 236 -20.12 -9.35 -10.47
C LEU A 236 -21.27 -10.28 -10.89
N PRO A 237 -21.04 -11.23 -11.82
CA PRO A 237 -21.98 -12.32 -12.05
C PRO A 237 -22.23 -13.14 -10.78
N ALA A 238 -23.41 -13.75 -10.69
CA ALA A 238 -23.72 -14.65 -9.57
C ALA A 238 -22.70 -15.81 -9.51
N ARG A 239 -22.28 -16.18 -8.29
CA ARG A 239 -21.35 -17.28 -8.00
C ARG A 239 -19.96 -17.15 -8.66
N SER A 240 -19.48 -15.92 -8.86
CA SER A 240 -18.16 -15.69 -9.46
C SER A 240 -17.00 -15.60 -8.48
N ILE A 241 -17.26 -15.57 -7.16
CA ILE A 241 -16.22 -15.47 -6.12
C ILE A 241 -15.83 -16.89 -5.72
N ASP A 242 -14.57 -17.25 -5.94
CA ASP A 242 -14.04 -18.58 -5.59
C ASP A 242 -13.59 -18.63 -4.14
N ILE A 243 -12.99 -17.53 -3.65
CA ILE A 243 -12.52 -17.39 -2.27
C ILE A 243 -12.91 -16.02 -1.73
N LEU A 244 -13.41 -16.00 -0.50
CA LEU A 244 -13.61 -14.80 0.30
C LEU A 244 -12.71 -14.86 1.54
N PHE A 245 -11.81 -13.89 1.67
CA PHE A 245 -10.81 -13.80 2.74
C PHE A 245 -11.10 -12.59 3.62
N PHE A 246 -11.13 -12.79 4.94
CA PHE A 246 -11.31 -11.75 5.95
C PHE A 246 -10.08 -11.71 6.84
N ASP A 247 -9.46 -10.53 6.96
CA ASP A 247 -8.27 -10.28 7.80
C ASP A 247 -8.47 -9.07 8.73
#